data_AF-A0A955PIB4-F1
#
_entry.id   AF-A0A955PIB4-F1
#
_cell.length_a   1.000
_cell.length_b   1.000
_cell.length_c   1.000
_cell.angle_alpha   90.00
_cell.angle_beta   90.00
_cell.angle_gamma   90.00
#
_symmetry.space_group_name_H-M   'P 1'
#
loop_
_entity.id
_entity.type
_entity.pdbx_description
1 polymer ?
#
loop_
_entity_poly.entity_id
_entity_poly.type
_entity_poly.pdbx_seq_one_letter_code
_entity_poly.pdbx_strand_id
1 'polypeptide(L)'
;GHRAKAFGNGSFVWGDKREADINSWLPNEFVARATGGFWLITAIDGSGAPTQGMMLPAGTSAWVPIGGPKSAISEEPVEVWFTDYGFGQLENGRVIIAIDPLFAETVNLEEPYHVFVQLNDNQCEGVAVKEKTVSSFAVVELRNGSSNAEFSYRIAAKRRGFEKYRMKERPN
;
A
#
# COMPACT_ATOMS: atom_id res chain seq x y z
N GLY A 1 18.83 -23.35 12.97
CA GLY A 1 18.09 -22.69 14.07
C GLY A 1 17.50 -23.73 14.99
N HIS A 2 17.03 -23.35 16.17
CA HIS A 2 16.43 -24.27 17.13
C HIS A 2 15.06 -24.76 16.64
N ARG A 3 14.79 -26.07 16.79
CA ARG A 3 13.55 -26.73 16.32
C ARG A 3 13.18 -26.45 14.84
N ALA A 4 14.15 -26.15 13.98
CA ALA A 4 13.93 -25.89 12.55
C ALA A 4 13.85 -27.18 11.73
N LYS A 5 12.86 -27.30 10.84
CA LYS A 5 12.65 -28.44 9.93
C LYS A 5 12.49 -27.95 8.49
N ALA A 6 13.41 -28.34 7.61
CA ALA A 6 13.35 -28.01 6.18
C ALA A 6 12.93 -29.26 5.40
N PHE A 7 11.63 -29.45 5.18
CA PHE A 7 11.12 -30.59 4.39
C PHE A 7 11.11 -30.30 2.90
N GLY A 8 10.98 -29.01 2.52
CA GLY A 8 11.07 -28.58 1.12
C GLY A 8 12.50 -28.52 0.59
N ASN A 9 12.73 -29.04 -0.61
CA ASN A 9 14.02 -28.96 -1.29
C ASN A 9 14.37 -27.49 -1.60
N GLY A 10 15.61 -27.10 -1.32
CA GLY A 10 16.09 -25.72 -1.54
C GLY A 10 15.66 -24.72 -0.48
N SER A 11 15.05 -25.16 0.63
CA SER A 11 14.56 -24.26 1.67
C SER A 11 15.59 -23.97 2.76
N PHE A 12 15.55 -22.76 3.32
CA PHE A 12 16.29 -22.35 4.50
C PHE A 12 15.32 -22.11 5.67
N VAL A 13 15.58 -22.75 6.82
CA VAL A 13 14.71 -22.63 8.01
C VAL A 13 15.51 -22.29 9.26
N TRP A 14 15.06 -21.26 9.98
CA TRP A 14 15.68 -20.83 11.25
C TRP A 14 14.63 -20.54 12.34
N GLY A 15 14.85 -21.06 13.54
CA GLY A 15 14.03 -20.78 14.72
C GLY A 15 14.84 -20.20 15.86
N ASP A 16 14.23 -19.25 16.56
CA ASP A 16 14.68 -18.76 17.87
C ASP A 16 14.59 -19.83 18.97
N LYS A 17 15.03 -19.48 20.19
CA LYS A 17 15.19 -20.39 21.34
C LYS A 17 13.93 -21.13 21.82
N ARG A 18 12.75 -20.94 21.19
CA ARG A 18 11.52 -21.63 21.59
C ARG A 18 11.57 -23.12 21.33
N GLU A 19 11.09 -23.89 22.29
CA GLU A 19 10.75 -25.32 22.18
C GLU A 19 9.46 -25.55 21.39
N ALA A 20 9.43 -25.09 20.13
CA ALA A 20 8.34 -25.32 19.21
C ALA A 20 8.90 -25.52 17.79
N ASP A 21 8.34 -26.45 17.03
CA ASP A 21 8.79 -26.65 15.65
C ASP A 21 8.45 -25.46 14.74
N ILE A 22 9.33 -25.23 13.77
CA ILE A 22 9.11 -24.34 12.64
C ILE A 22 9.49 -25.10 11.38
N ASN A 23 8.58 -25.13 10.41
CA ASN A 23 8.67 -26.02 9.26
C ASN A 23 8.62 -25.24 7.96
N SER A 24 9.42 -25.64 6.97
CA SER A 24 9.18 -25.39 5.55
C SER A 24 8.67 -26.66 4.91
N TRP A 25 7.59 -26.55 4.13
CA TRP A 25 6.94 -27.69 3.47
C TRP A 25 7.08 -27.64 1.94
N LEU A 26 7.24 -26.46 1.37
CA LEU A 26 7.32 -26.27 -0.08
C LEU A 26 8.77 -26.06 -0.52
N PRO A 27 9.12 -26.39 -1.79
CA PRO A 27 10.44 -26.08 -2.32
C PRO A 27 10.75 -24.58 -2.32
N ASN A 28 12.02 -24.25 -2.16
CA ASN A 28 12.58 -22.89 -2.29
C ASN A 28 12.00 -21.84 -1.32
N GLU A 29 11.69 -22.22 -0.07
CA GLU A 29 11.20 -21.28 0.95
C GLU A 29 12.32 -20.74 1.84
N PHE A 30 12.18 -19.48 2.27
CA PHE A 30 12.90 -18.95 3.44
C PHE A 30 11.91 -18.78 4.59
N VAL A 31 12.07 -19.58 5.65
CA VAL A 31 11.15 -19.58 6.81
C VAL A 31 11.92 -19.28 8.08
N ALA A 32 11.54 -18.22 8.79
CA ALA A 32 12.18 -17.86 10.05
C ALA A 32 11.19 -17.50 11.15
N ARG A 33 11.48 -17.91 12.40
CA ARG A 33 10.79 -17.45 13.62
C ARG A 33 11.78 -16.73 14.52
N ALA A 34 11.58 -15.43 14.69
CA ALA A 34 12.28 -14.61 15.67
C ALA A 34 11.27 -13.73 16.41
N THR A 35 10.85 -14.13 17.60
CA THR A 35 9.85 -13.32 18.33
C THR A 35 10.43 -12.11 19.04
N GLY A 36 11.76 -11.97 19.05
CA GLY A 36 12.39 -10.71 19.39
C GLY A 36 12.27 -9.68 18.26
N GLY A 37 11.73 -10.09 17.11
CA GLY A 37 11.72 -9.31 15.88
C GLY A 37 12.84 -9.70 14.92
N PHE A 38 12.84 -9.07 13.75
CA PHE A 38 13.87 -9.22 12.73
C PHE A 38 14.54 -7.89 12.43
N TRP A 39 15.81 -7.94 12.05
CA TRP A 39 16.59 -6.79 11.64
C TRP A 39 17.31 -7.12 10.34
N LEU A 40 17.21 -6.24 9.36
CA LEU A 40 17.96 -6.25 8.11
C LEU A 40 18.75 -4.94 8.06
N ILE A 41 20.03 -5.01 8.43
CA ILE A 41 20.88 -3.82 8.62
C ILE A 41 21.75 -3.64 7.38
N THR A 42 21.74 -2.45 6.79
CA THR A 42 22.49 -2.12 5.58
C THR A 42 23.58 -1.06 5.81
N ALA A 43 23.56 -0.35 6.94
CA ALA A 43 24.67 0.47 7.40
C ALA A 43 24.71 0.57 8.93
N ILE A 44 25.90 0.86 9.46
CA ILE A 44 26.21 1.03 10.88
C ILE A 44 27.08 2.28 11.10
N ASP A 45 27.08 2.83 12.31
CA ASP A 45 28.04 3.87 12.73
C ASP A 45 29.37 3.29 13.23
N GLY A 46 30.28 4.15 13.68
CA GLY A 46 31.59 3.76 14.20
C GLY A 46 31.56 2.92 15.49
N SER A 47 30.42 2.85 16.19
CA SER A 47 30.21 1.98 17.35
C SER A 47 29.56 0.64 16.98
N GLY A 48 29.16 0.47 15.71
CA GLY A 48 28.43 -0.70 15.23
C GLY A 48 26.91 -0.60 15.40
N ALA A 49 26.39 0.55 15.82
CA ALA A 49 24.95 0.74 15.94
C ALA A 49 24.31 0.84 14.55
N PRO A 50 23.17 0.18 14.28
CA PRO A 50 22.47 0.27 13.01
C PRO A 50 22.05 1.71 12.67
N THR A 51 22.45 2.20 11.50
CA THR A 51 22.09 3.53 11.00
C THR A 51 21.20 3.50 9.76
N GLN A 52 21.18 2.39 9.02
CA GLN A 52 20.27 2.17 7.89
C GLN A 52 19.78 0.72 7.85
N GLY A 53 18.53 0.50 7.43
CA GLY A 53 17.97 -0.84 7.26
C GLY A 53 16.46 -0.92 7.49
N MET A 54 15.97 -2.12 7.81
CA MET A 54 14.58 -2.40 8.18
C MET A 54 14.51 -3.28 9.43
N MET A 55 13.56 -2.99 10.31
CA MET A 55 13.26 -3.77 11.50
C MET A 55 11.80 -4.23 11.47
N LEU A 56 11.54 -5.50 11.79
CA LEU A 56 10.21 -5.99 12.14
C LEU A 56 10.17 -6.15 13.66
N PRO A 57 9.54 -5.23 14.41
CA PRO A 57 9.46 -5.34 15.87
C PRO A 57 8.79 -6.63 16.35
N ALA A 58 9.09 -7.01 17.59
CA ALA A 58 8.46 -8.16 18.22
C ALA A 58 6.92 -8.02 18.26
N GLY A 59 6.22 -8.99 17.68
CA GLY A 59 4.76 -9.08 17.75
C GLY A 59 4.00 -8.15 16.80
N THR A 60 4.68 -7.45 15.88
CA THR A 60 4.04 -6.61 14.87
C THR A 60 4.01 -7.28 13.50
N SER A 61 3.24 -6.71 12.57
CA SER A 61 3.18 -7.10 11.15
C SER A 61 3.88 -6.10 10.21
N ALA A 62 4.23 -4.92 10.69
CA ALA A 62 4.87 -3.87 9.91
C ALA A 62 6.39 -3.84 10.09
N TRP A 63 7.10 -3.78 8.95
CA TRP A 63 8.50 -3.38 8.93
C TRP A 63 8.63 -1.86 9.09
N VAL A 64 9.61 -1.45 9.87
CA VAL A 64 9.91 -0.06 10.18
C VAL A 64 11.33 0.25 9.68
N PRO A 65 11.55 1.35 8.94
CA PRO A 65 12.89 1.73 8.51
C PRO A 65 13.77 2.09 9.70
N ILE A 66 15.04 1.70 9.64
CA ILE A 66 16.11 2.14 10.54
C ILE A 66 16.80 3.28 9.80
N GLY A 67 16.83 4.48 10.38
CA GLY A 67 17.44 5.65 9.74
C GLY A 67 16.60 6.31 8.63
N GLY A 68 17.02 7.50 8.19
CA GLY A 68 16.32 8.34 7.22
C GLY A 68 15.53 9.50 7.84
N PRO A 69 15.18 10.54 7.05
CA PRO A 69 14.29 11.61 7.52
C PRO A 69 12.97 10.98 7.95
N LYS A 70 12.67 11.12 9.25
CA LYS A 70 11.47 10.68 9.98
C LYS A 70 10.41 9.98 9.11
N SER A 71 10.31 8.66 9.31
CA SER A 71 9.06 7.90 9.27
C SER A 71 8.26 7.96 7.95
N ALA A 72 8.71 7.21 6.94
CA ALA A 72 7.77 6.63 5.97
C ALA A 72 7.03 5.46 6.64
N ILE A 73 6.17 5.77 7.61
CA ILE A 73 5.18 4.82 8.12
C ILE A 73 4.02 4.90 7.12
N SER A 74 3.85 3.85 6.32
CA SER A 74 2.71 3.72 5.41
C SER A 74 1.44 3.48 6.22
N GLU A 75 0.31 3.96 5.73
CA GLU A 75 -0.99 3.46 6.17
C GLU A 75 -0.98 1.93 6.03
N GLU A 76 -1.45 1.21 7.06
CA GLU A 76 -1.74 -0.22 6.99
C GLU A 76 -3.23 -0.38 6.64
N PRO A 77 -3.60 -0.40 5.35
CA PRO A 77 -4.98 -0.62 4.99
C PRO A 77 -5.34 -2.07 5.28
N VAL A 78 -6.56 -2.29 5.76
CA VAL A 78 -7.11 -3.65 5.94
C VAL A 78 -7.26 -4.40 4.61
N GLU A 79 -7.06 -3.75 3.48
CA GLU A 79 -7.10 -4.29 2.11
C GLU A 79 -5.96 -3.67 1.28
N VAL A 80 -5.50 -4.34 0.22
CA VAL A 80 -4.37 -3.83 -0.58
C VAL A 80 -4.85 -2.78 -1.59
N TRP A 81 -4.83 -1.51 -1.20
CA TRP A 81 -5.16 -0.37 -2.07
C TRP A 81 -3.89 0.34 -2.54
N PHE A 82 -3.80 0.64 -3.84
CA PHE A 82 -2.81 1.56 -4.39
C PHE A 82 -3.48 2.90 -4.69
N THR A 83 -2.70 3.97 -4.58
CA THR A 83 -3.19 5.34 -4.80
C THR A 83 -2.32 6.08 -5.78
N ASP A 84 -2.94 6.99 -6.52
CA ASP A 84 -2.27 7.96 -7.37
C ASP A 84 -2.91 9.35 -7.19
N TYR A 85 -2.15 10.39 -7.49
CA TYR A 85 -2.49 11.78 -7.24
C TYR A 85 -2.36 12.60 -8.52
N GLY A 86 -3.28 13.55 -8.70
CA GLY A 86 -3.20 14.45 -9.83
C GLY A 86 -4.00 15.72 -9.62
N PHE A 87 -4.00 16.54 -10.67
CA PHE A 87 -4.73 17.79 -10.74
C PHE A 87 -5.65 17.77 -11.96
N GLY A 88 -6.72 18.55 -11.90
CA GLY A 88 -7.62 18.77 -13.02
C GLY A 88 -8.21 20.16 -12.97
N GLN A 89 -8.80 20.56 -14.08
CA GLN A 89 -9.54 21.81 -14.20
C GLN A 89 -10.86 21.53 -14.89
N LEU A 90 -11.96 22.05 -14.35
CA LEU A 90 -13.25 22.00 -15.03
C LEU A 90 -13.20 22.87 -16.30
N GLU A 91 -13.92 22.45 -17.33
CA GLU A 91 -14.18 23.25 -18.52
C GLU A 91 -15.69 23.39 -18.68
N ASN A 92 -16.23 24.58 -18.39
CA ASN A 92 -17.67 24.84 -18.35
C ASN A 92 -18.42 23.84 -17.44
N GLY A 93 -17.90 23.61 -16.23
CA GLY A 93 -18.52 22.77 -15.20
C GLY A 93 -18.24 21.26 -15.33
N ARG A 94 -17.39 20.83 -16.28
CA ARG A 94 -17.08 19.41 -16.46
C ARG A 94 -15.68 19.16 -17.01
N VAL A 95 -15.06 18.07 -16.60
CA VAL A 95 -13.84 17.54 -17.24
C VAL A 95 -13.80 16.02 -17.18
N ILE A 96 -13.13 15.38 -18.14
CA ILE A 96 -12.80 13.96 -18.10
C ILE A 96 -11.30 13.84 -17.80
N ILE A 97 -10.98 13.08 -16.75
CA ILE A 97 -9.60 12.79 -16.35
C ILE A 97 -9.26 11.37 -16.83
N ALA A 98 -8.20 11.26 -17.62
CA ALA A 98 -7.63 9.98 -18.00
C ALA A 98 -6.85 9.38 -16.82
N ILE A 99 -7.01 8.08 -16.61
CA ILE A 99 -6.23 7.34 -15.62
C ILE A 99 -4.88 6.98 -16.25
N ASP A 100 -3.78 7.19 -15.53
CA ASP A 100 -2.45 6.82 -15.99
C ASP A 100 -2.41 5.31 -16.31
N PRO A 101 -2.01 4.90 -17.53
CA PRO A 101 -1.89 3.50 -17.90
C PRO A 101 -0.99 2.68 -16.95
N LEU A 102 0.10 3.26 -16.45
CA LEU A 102 1.00 2.60 -15.50
C LEU A 102 0.30 2.33 -14.17
N PHE A 103 -0.51 3.28 -13.67
CA PHE A 103 -1.34 3.03 -12.50
C PHE A 103 -2.36 1.91 -12.80
N ALA A 104 -3.07 1.98 -13.93
CA ALA A 104 -4.09 1.02 -14.33
C ALA A 104 -3.57 -0.43 -14.50
N GLU A 105 -2.30 -0.61 -14.85
CA GLU A 105 -1.63 -1.91 -14.89
C GLU A 105 -1.48 -2.53 -13.49
N THR A 106 -1.31 -1.72 -12.45
CA THR A 106 -1.05 -2.19 -11.08
C THR A 106 -2.32 -2.46 -10.25
N VAL A 107 -3.47 -1.93 -10.68
CA VAL A 107 -4.75 -2.02 -9.96
C VAL A 107 -5.84 -2.71 -10.78
N ASN A 108 -6.91 -3.11 -10.10
CA ASN A 108 -8.13 -3.58 -10.71
C ASN A 108 -9.19 -2.47 -10.67
N LEU A 109 -9.45 -1.87 -11.85
CA LEU A 109 -10.45 -0.82 -12.04
C LEU A 109 -11.81 -1.36 -12.53
N GLU A 110 -11.93 -2.68 -12.72
CA GLU A 110 -13.21 -3.34 -13.01
C GLU A 110 -14.06 -3.50 -11.73
N GLU A 111 -13.42 -3.46 -10.56
CA GLU A 111 -14.06 -3.42 -9.25
C GLU A 111 -14.31 -1.96 -8.79
N PRO A 112 -15.21 -1.73 -7.81
CA PRO A 112 -15.40 -0.41 -7.23
C PRO A 112 -14.09 0.18 -6.69
N TYR A 113 -13.69 1.32 -7.24
CA TYR A 113 -12.55 2.12 -6.76
C TYR A 113 -13.03 3.44 -6.15
N HIS A 114 -12.14 4.26 -5.59
CA HIS A 114 -12.46 5.59 -5.06
C HIS A 114 -11.76 6.68 -5.85
N VAL A 115 -12.42 7.84 -5.96
CA VAL A 115 -11.81 9.09 -6.42
C VAL A 115 -12.28 10.17 -5.46
N PHE A 116 -11.33 10.83 -4.81
CA PHE A 116 -11.55 11.94 -3.90
C PHE A 116 -11.11 13.21 -4.60
N VAL A 117 -11.95 14.24 -4.61
CA VAL A 117 -11.65 15.53 -5.25
C VAL A 117 -11.67 16.62 -4.19
N GLN A 118 -10.66 17.49 -4.23
CA GLN A 118 -10.55 18.70 -3.43
C GLN A 118 -10.52 19.90 -4.36
N LEU A 119 -11.57 20.72 -4.33
CA LEU A 119 -11.62 22.00 -5.03
C LEU A 119 -10.59 22.96 -4.44
N ASN A 120 -9.91 23.71 -5.31
CA ASN A 120 -8.90 24.70 -4.92
C ASN A 120 -9.41 26.15 -5.05
N ASP A 121 -10.61 26.36 -5.58
CA ASP A 121 -11.26 27.66 -5.65
C ASP A 121 -12.41 27.78 -4.63
N ASN A 122 -12.89 29.02 -4.42
CA ASN A 122 -13.94 29.35 -3.46
C ASN A 122 -15.30 29.67 -4.09
N GLN A 123 -15.46 29.47 -5.41
CA GLN A 123 -16.67 29.78 -6.16
C GLN A 123 -17.46 28.52 -6.52
N CYS A 124 -16.76 27.41 -6.80
CA CYS A 124 -17.37 26.13 -7.08
C CYS A 124 -17.97 25.54 -5.80
N GLU A 125 -19.30 25.36 -5.80
CA GLU A 125 -20.03 24.91 -4.61
C GLU A 125 -19.89 23.39 -4.33
N GLY A 126 -19.25 22.66 -5.24
CA GLY A 126 -19.00 21.23 -5.11
C GLY A 126 -19.01 20.51 -6.44
N VAL A 127 -18.45 19.29 -6.44
CA VAL A 127 -18.37 18.42 -7.61
C VAL A 127 -18.82 17.00 -7.28
N ALA A 128 -19.21 16.25 -8.30
CA ALA A 128 -19.43 14.81 -8.25
C ALA A 128 -18.49 14.10 -9.23
N VAL A 129 -17.98 12.94 -8.81
CA VAL A 129 -17.27 12.02 -9.70
C VAL A 129 -18.30 11.09 -10.35
N LYS A 130 -18.31 11.03 -11.68
CA LYS A 130 -19.24 10.23 -12.50
C LYS A 130 -18.50 9.44 -13.57
N GLU A 131 -19.22 8.56 -14.26
CA GLU A 131 -18.75 7.88 -15.48
C GLU A 131 -17.38 7.23 -15.31
N LYS A 132 -17.23 6.50 -14.20
CA LYS A 132 -16.01 5.80 -13.83
C LYS A 132 -15.84 4.58 -14.73
N THR A 133 -14.70 4.52 -15.42
CA THR A 133 -14.32 3.40 -16.29
C THR A 133 -12.94 2.86 -15.89
N VAL A 134 -12.41 1.91 -16.65
CA VAL A 134 -11.04 1.40 -16.45
C VAL A 134 -9.95 2.35 -16.96
N SER A 135 -10.32 3.41 -17.69
CA SER A 135 -9.38 4.34 -18.32
C SER A 135 -9.63 5.81 -18.00
N SER A 136 -10.77 6.16 -17.39
CA SER A 136 -11.11 7.55 -17.09
C SER A 136 -12.18 7.68 -16.00
N PHE A 137 -12.35 8.90 -15.49
CA PHE A 137 -13.51 9.31 -14.73
C PHE A 137 -13.87 10.77 -15.07
N ALA A 138 -15.14 11.13 -14.93
CA ALA A 138 -15.61 12.50 -15.12
C ALA A 138 -15.74 13.21 -13.76
N VAL A 139 -15.33 14.47 -13.70
CA VAL A 139 -15.63 15.39 -12.60
C VAL A 139 -16.62 16.42 -13.12
N VAL A 140 -17.77 16.54 -12.44
CA VAL A 140 -18.88 17.40 -12.87
C VAL A 140 -19.29 18.29 -11.72
N GLU A 141 -19.37 19.58 -11.96
CA GLU A 141 -19.87 20.57 -11.00
C GLU A 141 -21.34 20.29 -10.64
N LEU A 142 -21.66 20.50 -9.36
CA LEU A 142 -23.02 20.36 -8.88
C LEU A 142 -23.90 21.53 -9.38
N ARG A 143 -25.23 21.35 -9.27
CA ARG A 143 -26.23 22.39 -9.58
C ARG A 143 -26.16 22.96 -11.01
N ASN A 144 -25.64 22.19 -11.97
CA ASN A 144 -25.42 22.64 -13.35
C ASN A 144 -24.53 23.90 -13.42
N GLY A 145 -23.53 23.98 -12.53
CA GLY A 145 -22.50 25.01 -12.61
C GLY A 145 -21.71 24.94 -13.91
N SER A 146 -21.04 26.04 -14.24
CA SER A 146 -20.26 26.21 -15.47
C SER A 146 -18.86 26.78 -15.19
N SER A 147 -18.35 26.55 -13.97
CA SER A 147 -17.05 27.06 -13.54
C SER A 147 -15.89 26.38 -14.29
N ASN A 148 -14.73 27.02 -14.20
CA ASN A 148 -13.45 26.46 -14.65
C ASN A 148 -12.52 26.20 -13.44
N ALA A 149 -13.12 25.72 -12.35
CA ALA A 149 -12.47 25.41 -11.09
C ALA A 149 -11.27 24.47 -11.26
N GLU A 150 -10.15 24.80 -10.62
CA GLU A 150 -9.04 23.88 -10.46
C GLU A 150 -9.25 23.00 -9.22
N PHE A 151 -8.80 21.75 -9.29
CA PHE A 151 -8.90 20.81 -8.20
C PHE A 151 -7.70 19.87 -8.17
N SER A 152 -7.44 19.31 -7.00
CA SER A 152 -6.59 18.13 -6.84
C SER A 152 -7.46 16.89 -6.63
N TYR A 153 -6.95 15.72 -7.00
CA TYR A 153 -7.62 14.45 -6.76
C TYR A 153 -6.67 13.37 -6.26
N ARG A 154 -7.26 12.39 -5.56
CA ARG A 154 -6.64 11.10 -5.22
C ARG A 154 -7.53 9.99 -5.75
N ILE A 155 -6.97 9.12 -6.59
CA ILE A 155 -7.61 7.86 -6.98
C ILE A 155 -7.06 6.74 -6.09
N ALA A 156 -7.92 5.83 -5.64
CA ALA A 156 -7.54 4.65 -4.88
C ALA A 156 -8.24 3.43 -5.45
N ALA A 157 -7.49 2.39 -5.81
CA ALA A 157 -8.03 1.14 -6.35
C ALA A 157 -7.32 -0.08 -5.74
N LYS A 158 -8.01 -1.22 -5.70
CA LYS A 158 -7.42 -2.46 -5.18
C LYS A 158 -6.30 -2.94 -6.10
N ARG A 159 -5.19 -3.41 -5.54
CA ARG A 159 -4.08 -3.98 -6.30
C ARG A 159 -4.57 -5.19 -7.09
N ARG A 160 -4.21 -5.23 -8.37
CA ARG A 160 -4.55 -6.32 -9.28
C ARG A 160 -4.04 -7.66 -8.74
N GLY A 161 -4.91 -8.66 -8.67
CA GLY A 161 -4.63 -9.99 -8.14
C GLY A 161 -4.68 -10.12 -6.61
N PHE A 162 -4.94 -9.02 -5.88
CA PHE A 162 -5.03 -9.00 -4.42
C PHE A 162 -6.39 -8.52 -3.88
N GLU A 163 -7.42 -8.51 -4.73
CA GLU A 163 -8.71 -7.85 -4.47
C GLU A 163 -9.47 -8.45 -3.28
N LYS A 164 -9.23 -9.73 -3.00
CA LYS A 164 -9.84 -10.53 -1.93
C LYS A 164 -8.97 -10.63 -0.68
N TYR A 165 -7.76 -10.07 -0.71
CA TYR A 165 -6.87 -10.09 0.45
C TYR A 165 -7.26 -8.99 1.41
N ARG A 166 -7.82 -9.42 2.54
CA ARG A 166 -8.13 -8.57 3.69
C ARG A 166 -7.30 -9.02 4.88
N MET A 167 -6.88 -8.06 5.70
CA MET A 167 -6.26 -8.36 6.99
C MET A 167 -7.20 -9.27 7.78
N LYS A 168 -6.70 -10.45 8.13
CA LYS A 168 -7.45 -11.42 8.93
C LYS A 168 -7.26 -11.07 10.40
N GLU A 169 -8.33 -11.21 11.18
CA GLU A 169 -8.22 -11.21 12.63
C GLU A 169 -7.22 -12.29 13.07
N ARG A 170 -6.43 -11.96 14.09
CA ARG A 170 -5.54 -12.94 14.71
C ARG A 170 -6.41 -14.02 15.36
N PRO A 171 -6.22 -15.32 15.07
CA PRO A 171 -6.91 -16.38 15.81
C PRO A 171 -6.52 -16.28 17.29
N ASN A 172 -7.52 -16.36 18.17
CA ASN A 172 -7.35 -16.38 19.63
C ASN A 172 -6.52 -17.58 20.10
#